data_AF-A0A914APW6-F1
#
_entry.id   AF-A0A914APW6-F1
#
_cell.length_a   1.000
_cell.length_b   1.000
_cell.length_c   1.000
_cell.angle_alpha   90.00
_cell.angle_beta   90.00
_cell.angle_gamma   90.00
#
_symmetry.space_group_name_H-M   'P 1'
#
loop_
_entity.id
_entity.type
_entity.pdbx_description
1 polymer ?
#
loop_
_entity_poly.entity_id
_entity_poly.type
_entity_poly.pdbx_seq_one_letter_code
_entity_poly.pdbx_strand_id
1 'polypeptide(L)'
;MLAAGFMYFVNHNMNHVDDELIFLVKLAVNRSTQEAVAVKILSLDKAKGAIENVRKEVCVHRMMNDDHIVRFYGQRKEGNIQYLFLEYMSGGELFDRIEPDIGMPGKQAHRYFVQLMAGVEYLHKKGVTHRDLKPENLLLDDNDNLKISDFGLATVFRHQGKERLMAKCCGTPPYVAPEVMKKEEFPAEPADVWSCGIILVAMLGGELPWDEPTYECKEFRDWLDKKMHLSPWKKIDPLPLALLRKILTESPTKRCTIATLRKDRWYNGKTWPHRPPSSSPTSSGSFKRVCSGNDLSPTSSIRRENSATFSSSQPIPHAVHDMHTPETTKESVEKLILGVSFSQPVHIDSLLLSSQIQSTPGSSQTPMQRLVKRMTRVFTKLSPDETIKKLTAVLEKMGYSWKTTTARQVTITSLDRRKNPLIFKAHLHEMDDKVLVDFRLSKGDGIEFKRHFLKIKGKLAHITTKVPLLSPFV
;
A
#
# COMPACT_ATOMS: atom_id res chain seq x y z
N MET A 1 -19.10 -2.85 -24.06
CA MET A 1 -19.85 -3.53 -22.97
C MET A 1 -19.12 -4.84 -22.67
N LEU A 2 -18.95 -5.24 -21.41
CA LEU A 2 -18.41 -6.56 -21.08
C LEU A 2 -19.57 -7.57 -20.95
N ALA A 3 -19.71 -8.45 -21.93
CA ALA A 3 -20.77 -9.47 -21.94
C ALA A 3 -20.40 -10.62 -20.98
N ALA A 4 -21.21 -10.84 -19.95
CA ALA A 4 -20.85 -11.68 -18.80
C ALA A 4 -20.57 -13.17 -19.12
N GLY A 5 -21.07 -13.70 -20.24
CA GLY A 5 -20.87 -15.09 -20.64
C GLY A 5 -19.41 -15.46 -20.95
N PHE A 6 -18.53 -14.47 -21.18
CA PHE A 6 -17.14 -14.73 -21.58
C PHE A 6 -16.15 -14.81 -20.42
N MET A 7 -16.52 -14.60 -19.15
CA MET A 7 -15.55 -14.56 -18.06
C MET A 7 -15.56 -15.82 -17.18
N TYR A 8 -14.41 -16.13 -16.55
CA TYR A 8 -14.33 -17.15 -15.50
C TYR A 8 -13.43 -16.70 -14.35
N PHE A 9 -13.79 -17.09 -13.13
CA PHE A 9 -12.98 -16.84 -11.94
C PHE A 9 -11.93 -17.94 -11.76
N VAL A 10 -10.70 -17.53 -11.46
CA VAL A 10 -9.53 -18.41 -11.46
C VAL A 10 -9.55 -19.46 -10.33
N ASN A 11 -10.28 -19.21 -9.24
CA ASN A 11 -10.54 -20.19 -8.17
C ASN A 11 -12.04 -20.52 -8.13
N HIS A 12 -12.39 -21.80 -8.31
CA HIS A 12 -13.78 -22.27 -8.35
C HIS A 12 -14.36 -22.50 -6.96
N ASN A 13 -15.08 -21.49 -6.46
CA ASN A 13 -16.30 -21.68 -5.66
C ASN A 13 -17.06 -20.34 -5.58
N MET A 14 -18.37 -20.36 -5.84
CA MET A 14 -19.25 -19.18 -5.75
C MET A 14 -20.17 -19.19 -4.52
N ASN A 15 -20.34 -20.35 -3.87
CA ASN A 15 -21.49 -20.58 -3.00
C ASN A 15 -21.44 -19.87 -1.64
N HIS A 16 -20.28 -19.31 -1.25
CA HIS A 16 -20.19 -18.37 -0.13
C HIS A 16 -19.29 -17.17 -0.48
N VAL A 17 -19.81 -15.98 -0.22
CA VAL A 17 -19.02 -14.85 0.27
C VAL A 17 -18.89 -15.08 1.78
N ASP A 18 -17.70 -14.96 2.39
CA ASP A 18 -17.57 -15.01 3.85
C ASP A 18 -18.54 -13.98 4.47
N ASP A 19 -19.44 -14.41 5.36
CA ASP A 19 -20.53 -13.55 5.85
C ASP A 19 -20.02 -12.31 6.59
N GLU A 20 -18.84 -12.38 7.20
CA GLU A 20 -18.16 -11.25 7.85
C GLU A 20 -17.60 -10.19 6.88
N LEU A 21 -17.35 -10.51 5.59
CA LEU A 21 -16.67 -9.61 4.66
C LEU A 21 -17.64 -8.66 3.93
N ILE A 22 -17.37 -7.34 4.02
CA ILE A 22 -18.06 -6.29 3.25
C ILE A 22 -17.76 -6.43 1.75
N PHE A 23 -16.51 -6.78 1.40
CA PHE A 23 -16.09 -7.02 0.02
C PHE A 23 -15.03 -8.11 -0.11
N LEU A 24 -14.86 -8.61 -1.33
CA LEU A 24 -13.84 -9.56 -1.73
C LEU A 24 -13.34 -9.22 -3.14
N VAL A 25 -12.02 -9.23 -3.36
CA VAL A 25 -11.44 -9.13 -4.71
C VAL A 25 -11.12 -10.53 -5.24
N LYS A 26 -11.60 -10.86 -6.44
CA LYS A 26 -11.25 -12.09 -7.18
C LYS A 26 -10.61 -11.74 -8.53
N LEU A 27 -9.65 -12.55 -8.97
CA LEU A 27 -9.14 -12.54 -10.34
C LEU A 27 -10.16 -13.22 -11.27
N ALA A 28 -10.54 -12.52 -12.34
CA ALA A 28 -11.30 -13.08 -13.44
C ALA A 28 -10.54 -12.95 -14.76
N VAL A 29 -10.70 -13.93 -15.65
CA VAL A 29 -10.08 -13.94 -16.98
C VAL A 29 -11.15 -14.02 -18.05
N ASN A 30 -10.98 -13.27 -19.13
CA ASN A 30 -11.81 -13.38 -20.33
C ASN A 30 -11.43 -14.64 -21.13
N ARG A 31 -12.38 -15.52 -21.41
CA ARG A 31 -12.21 -16.77 -22.16
C ARG A 31 -11.73 -16.53 -23.59
N SER A 32 -12.18 -15.46 -24.26
CA SER A 32 -11.84 -15.20 -25.66
C SER A 32 -10.52 -14.44 -25.82
N THR A 33 -10.31 -13.35 -25.09
CA THR A 33 -9.08 -12.53 -25.20
C THR A 33 -7.95 -12.99 -24.27
N GLN A 34 -8.23 -13.87 -23.30
CA GLN A 34 -7.30 -14.31 -22.25
C GLN A 34 -6.78 -13.18 -21.31
N GLU A 35 -7.32 -11.96 -21.45
CA GLU A 35 -7.05 -10.80 -20.60
C GLU A 35 -7.52 -11.04 -19.15
N ALA A 36 -6.76 -10.49 -18.21
CA ALA A 36 -6.98 -10.62 -16.77
C ALA A 36 -7.51 -9.31 -16.18
N VAL A 37 -8.51 -9.39 -15.30
CA VAL A 37 -9.06 -8.23 -14.56
C VAL A 37 -9.24 -8.56 -13.08
N ALA A 38 -9.08 -7.56 -12.21
CA ALA A 38 -9.51 -7.65 -10.83
C ALA A 38 -11.01 -7.35 -10.74
N VAL A 39 -11.76 -8.15 -9.97
CA VAL A 39 -13.19 -7.93 -9.73
C VAL A 39 -13.41 -7.71 -8.24
N LYS A 40 -13.72 -6.48 -7.82
CA LYS A 40 -14.13 -6.15 -6.44
C LYS A 40 -15.63 -6.45 -6.31
N ILE A 41 -15.96 -7.42 -5.47
CA ILE A 41 -17.32 -7.91 -5.20
C ILE A 41 -17.76 -7.35 -3.84
N LEU A 42 -18.86 -6.60 -3.80
CA LEU A 42 -19.34 -5.84 -2.65
C LEU A 42 -20.76 -6.26 -2.26
N SER A 43 -21.01 -6.48 -0.96
CA SER A 43 -22.34 -6.78 -0.41
C SER A 43 -23.06 -5.48 -0.02
N LEU A 44 -24.25 -5.24 -0.58
CA LEU A 44 -25.01 -3.99 -0.40
C LEU A 44 -25.95 -4.01 0.83
N ASP A 45 -26.09 -5.16 1.47
CA ASP A 45 -26.98 -5.47 2.59
C ASP A 45 -26.26 -5.43 3.96
N LYS A 46 -25.00 -5.87 4.02
CA LYS A 46 -24.20 -5.97 5.26
C LYS A 46 -23.94 -4.65 6.00
N ALA A 47 -24.27 -3.49 5.41
CA ALA A 47 -23.91 -2.19 5.96
C ALA A 47 -24.95 -1.09 5.66
N LYS A 48 -25.38 -0.37 6.71
CA LYS A 48 -26.19 0.86 6.56
C LYS A 48 -25.42 1.86 5.68
N GLY A 49 -26.06 2.36 4.63
CA GLY A 49 -25.45 3.28 3.66
C GLY A 49 -24.52 2.63 2.62
N ALA A 50 -24.37 1.30 2.59
CA ALA A 50 -23.49 0.62 1.62
C ALA A 50 -23.76 1.02 0.18
N ILE A 51 -25.03 1.06 -0.23
CA ILE A 51 -25.46 1.48 -1.58
C ILE A 51 -24.96 2.89 -1.92
N GLU A 52 -24.96 3.81 -0.96
CA GLU A 52 -24.52 5.19 -1.18
C GLU A 52 -22.99 5.30 -1.22
N ASN A 53 -22.29 4.61 -0.32
CA ASN A 53 -20.83 4.54 -0.30
C ASN A 53 -20.27 3.91 -1.58
N VAL A 54 -20.85 2.79 -2.04
CA VAL A 54 -20.47 2.12 -3.28
C VAL A 54 -20.79 2.97 -4.51
N ARG A 55 -21.91 3.71 -4.52
CA ARG A 55 -22.17 4.73 -5.57
C ARG A 55 -21.10 5.82 -5.57
N LYS A 56 -20.68 6.32 -4.40
CA LYS A 56 -19.60 7.33 -4.27
C LYS A 56 -18.27 6.79 -4.79
N GLU A 57 -17.86 5.59 -4.39
CA GLU A 57 -16.67 4.89 -4.88
C GLU A 57 -16.69 4.78 -6.42
N VAL A 58 -17.79 4.27 -6.99
CA VAL A 58 -17.96 4.11 -8.45
C VAL A 58 -17.89 5.45 -9.19
N CYS A 59 -18.55 6.49 -8.69
CA CYS A 59 -18.56 7.79 -9.34
C CYS A 59 -17.15 8.43 -9.31
N VAL A 60 -16.47 8.38 -8.16
CA VAL A 60 -15.10 8.89 -8.03
C VAL A 60 -14.14 8.11 -8.92
N HIS A 61 -14.13 6.78 -8.85
CA HIS A 61 -13.16 5.94 -9.57
C HIS A 61 -13.33 6.03 -11.09
N ARG A 62 -14.58 6.10 -11.59
CA ARG A 62 -14.89 6.29 -13.01
C ARG A 62 -14.36 7.62 -13.58
N MET A 63 -14.20 8.65 -12.74
CA MET A 63 -13.65 9.95 -13.17
C MET A 63 -12.10 9.95 -13.26
N MET A 64 -11.44 8.84 -12.94
CA MET A 64 -9.98 8.74 -12.94
C MET A 64 -9.44 8.02 -14.18
N ASN A 65 -8.49 8.66 -14.86
CA ASN A 65 -7.73 8.14 -15.98
C ASN A 65 -6.35 8.82 -15.98
N ASP A 66 -5.41 8.23 -15.27
CA ASP A 66 -4.00 8.61 -15.15
C ASP A 66 -3.19 7.32 -14.91
N ASP A 67 -1.95 7.26 -15.39
CA ASP A 67 -1.14 6.04 -15.34
C ASP A 67 -0.79 5.61 -13.90
N HIS A 68 -0.88 6.52 -12.93
CA HIS A 68 -0.65 6.26 -11.50
C HIS A 68 -1.94 5.90 -10.74
N ILE A 69 -3.05 5.61 -11.43
CA ILE A 69 -4.33 5.20 -10.83
C ILE A 69 -4.78 3.88 -11.47
N VAL A 70 -5.18 2.91 -10.65
CA VAL A 70 -5.71 1.62 -11.12
C VAL A 70 -6.94 1.86 -11.99
N ARG A 71 -6.94 1.38 -13.24
CA ARG A 71 -8.01 1.68 -14.22
C ARG A 71 -9.34 1.04 -13.84
N PHE A 72 -10.43 1.80 -13.95
CA PHE A 72 -11.80 1.32 -13.81
C PHE A 72 -12.37 0.94 -15.20
N TYR A 73 -12.66 -0.35 -15.43
CA TYR A 73 -13.23 -0.83 -16.69
C TYR A 73 -14.76 -0.80 -16.73
N GLY A 74 -15.44 -0.95 -15.59
CA GLY A 74 -16.89 -0.95 -15.53
C GLY A 74 -17.46 -1.57 -14.27
N GLN A 75 -18.78 -1.80 -14.28
CA GLN A 75 -19.50 -2.41 -13.16
C GLN A 75 -20.68 -3.28 -13.64
N ARG A 76 -21.10 -4.22 -12.79
CA ARG A 76 -22.36 -4.98 -12.91
C ARG A 76 -23.01 -5.08 -11.52
N LYS A 77 -24.34 -5.03 -11.45
CA LYS A 77 -25.11 -5.32 -10.22
C LYS A 77 -25.95 -6.57 -10.45
N GLU A 78 -26.06 -7.42 -9.42
CA GLU A 78 -26.87 -8.64 -9.42
C GLU A 78 -27.45 -8.85 -8.01
N GLY A 79 -28.77 -8.72 -7.85
CA GLY A 79 -29.41 -8.73 -6.53
C GLY A 79 -28.83 -7.66 -5.58
N ASN A 80 -28.36 -8.09 -4.41
CA ASN A 80 -27.66 -7.25 -3.44
C ASN A 80 -26.13 -7.18 -3.64
N ILE A 81 -25.59 -7.72 -4.74
CA ILE A 81 -24.15 -7.76 -4.98
C ILE A 81 -23.77 -6.74 -6.07
N GLN A 82 -22.74 -5.93 -5.79
CA GLN A 82 -22.11 -5.04 -6.77
C GLN A 82 -20.75 -5.59 -7.17
N TYR A 83 -20.47 -5.64 -8.47
CA TYR A 83 -19.20 -6.05 -9.05
C TYR A 83 -18.57 -4.84 -9.74
N LEU A 84 -17.32 -4.52 -9.39
CA LEU A 84 -16.50 -3.52 -10.06
C LEU A 84 -15.36 -4.23 -10.81
N PHE A 85 -15.20 -3.93 -12.10
CA PHE A 85 -14.17 -4.51 -12.96
C PHE A 85 -13.01 -3.52 -13.08
N LEU A 86 -11.83 -3.93 -12.65
CA LEU A 86 -10.65 -3.10 -12.46
C LEU A 86 -9.42 -3.70 -13.16
N GLU A 87 -8.43 -2.86 -13.41
CA GLU A 87 -7.09 -3.26 -13.86
C GLU A 87 -6.47 -4.34 -12.96
N TYR A 88 -5.83 -5.34 -13.58
CA TYR A 88 -5.15 -6.40 -12.83
C TYR A 88 -3.70 -6.03 -12.55
N MET A 89 -3.43 -5.69 -11.29
CA MET A 89 -2.12 -5.25 -10.84
C MET A 89 -1.23 -6.45 -10.49
N SER A 90 -0.58 -7.01 -11.51
CA SER A 90 0.20 -8.26 -11.44
C SER A 90 1.47 -8.18 -10.58
N GLY A 91 2.00 -6.97 -10.32
CA GLY A 91 3.11 -6.74 -9.39
C GLY A 91 2.69 -6.70 -7.91
N GLY A 92 1.39 -6.61 -7.62
CA GLY A 92 0.84 -6.74 -6.27
C GLY A 92 0.71 -5.46 -5.48
N GLU A 93 1.03 -5.50 -4.18
CA GLU A 93 0.95 -4.35 -3.26
C GLU A 93 2.35 -3.83 -2.93
N LEU A 94 2.46 -2.53 -2.64
CA LEU A 94 3.69 -1.88 -2.18
C LEU A 94 4.14 -2.41 -0.82
N PHE A 95 3.17 -2.77 0.03
CA PHE A 95 3.35 -3.21 1.41
C PHE A 95 4.44 -4.28 1.60
N ASP A 96 4.56 -5.24 0.71
CA ASP A 96 5.51 -6.36 0.82
C ASP A 96 6.92 -6.00 0.41
N ARG A 97 7.01 -5.01 -0.47
CA ARG A 97 8.27 -4.45 -0.93
C ARG A 97 9.00 -3.79 0.25
N ILE A 98 8.28 -3.46 1.32
CA ILE A 98 8.75 -3.00 2.63
C ILE A 98 9.09 -4.20 3.52
N GLU A 99 10.36 -4.47 3.80
CA GLU A 99 10.74 -5.52 4.74
C GLU A 99 10.69 -5.03 6.20
N PRO A 100 10.11 -5.78 7.16
CA PRO A 100 9.99 -5.33 8.53
C PRO A 100 11.35 -5.00 9.15
N ASP A 101 11.38 -3.90 9.90
CA ASP A 101 12.57 -3.31 10.51
C ASP A 101 13.69 -2.83 9.55
N ILE A 102 13.60 -3.08 8.24
CA ILE A 102 14.65 -2.80 7.26
C ILE A 102 14.19 -1.78 6.19
N GLY A 103 12.95 -1.86 5.73
CA GLY A 103 12.43 -1.03 4.63
C GLY A 103 12.74 -1.63 3.26
N MET A 104 13.08 -0.79 2.29
CA MET A 104 13.49 -1.16 0.93
C MET A 104 14.64 -0.27 0.45
N PRO A 105 15.35 -0.64 -0.65
CA PRO A 105 16.43 0.18 -1.19
C PRO A 105 15.98 1.62 -1.50
N GLY A 106 16.72 2.63 -1.05
CA GLY A 106 16.30 4.04 -1.14
C GLY A 106 15.97 4.54 -2.55
N LYS A 107 16.60 3.97 -3.59
CA LYS A 107 16.27 4.24 -5.01
C LYS A 107 14.91 3.69 -5.42
N GLN A 108 14.51 2.53 -4.88
CA GLN A 108 13.19 1.93 -5.08
C GLN A 108 12.12 2.78 -4.39
N ALA A 109 12.34 3.13 -3.11
CA ALA A 109 11.47 4.01 -2.34
C ALA A 109 11.31 5.39 -3.01
N HIS A 110 12.37 5.93 -3.62
CA HIS A 110 12.32 7.17 -4.40
C HIS A 110 11.43 7.04 -5.65
N ARG A 111 11.60 6.00 -6.49
CA ARG A 111 10.74 5.75 -7.66
C ARG A 111 9.27 5.69 -7.27
N TYR A 112 8.93 4.87 -6.29
CA TYR A 112 7.55 4.73 -5.81
C TYR A 112 7.01 6.02 -5.21
N PHE A 113 7.82 6.76 -4.44
CA PHE A 113 7.37 8.04 -3.88
C PHE A 113 7.11 9.09 -4.96
N VAL A 114 7.93 9.16 -6.01
CA VAL A 114 7.68 10.05 -7.16
C VAL A 114 6.36 9.69 -7.85
N GLN A 115 6.11 8.41 -8.09
CA GLN A 115 4.87 7.90 -8.69
C GLN A 115 3.63 8.13 -7.81
N LEU A 116 3.74 7.86 -6.50
CA LEU A 116 2.69 8.14 -5.51
C LEU A 116 2.33 9.64 -5.49
N MET A 117 3.34 10.51 -5.41
CA MET A 117 3.09 11.95 -5.42
C MET A 117 2.46 12.43 -6.74
N ALA A 118 2.78 11.81 -7.88
CA ALA A 118 2.13 12.11 -9.16
C ALA A 118 0.65 11.71 -9.16
N GLY A 119 0.32 10.50 -8.72
CA GLY A 119 -1.08 10.03 -8.60
C GLY A 119 -1.90 10.87 -7.62
N VAL A 120 -1.34 11.23 -6.46
CA VAL A 120 -2.02 12.11 -5.49
C VAL A 120 -2.18 13.53 -6.06
N GLU A 121 -1.18 14.08 -6.76
CA GLU A 121 -1.29 15.37 -7.46
C GLU A 121 -2.38 15.35 -8.53
N TYR A 122 -2.59 14.22 -9.23
CA TYR A 122 -3.69 14.02 -10.16
C TYR A 122 -5.06 14.00 -9.45
N LEU A 123 -5.22 13.25 -8.36
CA LEU A 123 -6.47 13.21 -7.58
C LEU A 123 -6.84 14.59 -7.04
N HIS A 124 -5.86 15.31 -6.49
CA HIS A 124 -6.01 16.68 -5.97
C HIS A 124 -6.42 17.67 -7.07
N LYS A 125 -5.84 17.57 -8.28
CA LYS A 125 -6.28 18.33 -9.47
C LYS A 125 -7.69 17.96 -9.95
N LYS A 126 -8.14 16.72 -9.75
CA LYS A 126 -9.55 16.31 -9.96
C LYS A 126 -10.47 16.68 -8.80
N GLY A 127 -9.96 17.33 -7.75
CA GLY A 127 -10.72 17.76 -6.58
C GLY A 127 -11.15 16.63 -5.66
N VAL A 128 -10.46 15.49 -5.72
CA VAL A 128 -10.71 14.29 -4.92
C VAL A 128 -9.57 14.06 -3.94
N THR A 129 -9.93 13.74 -2.69
CA THR A 129 -9.02 13.28 -1.65
C THR A 129 -9.23 11.78 -1.41
N HIS A 130 -8.15 11.06 -1.08
CA HIS A 130 -8.19 9.60 -0.96
C HIS A 130 -8.51 9.14 0.47
N ARG A 131 -7.93 9.80 1.48
CA ARG A 131 -8.17 9.63 2.94
C ARG A 131 -7.83 8.27 3.55
N ASP A 132 -7.47 7.27 2.76
CA ASP A 132 -6.89 6.00 3.23
C ASP A 132 -5.69 5.59 2.37
N LEU A 133 -4.71 6.50 2.24
CA LEU A 133 -3.43 6.19 1.58
C LEU A 133 -2.53 5.41 2.56
N LYS A 134 -2.25 4.16 2.22
CA LYS A 134 -1.33 3.25 2.91
C LYS A 134 -0.68 2.29 1.89
N PRO A 135 0.51 1.70 2.13
CA PRO A 135 1.18 0.81 1.17
C PRO A 135 0.30 -0.34 0.66
N GLU A 136 -0.56 -0.84 1.54
CA GLU A 136 -1.67 -1.76 1.31
C GLU A 136 -2.62 -1.36 0.15
N ASN A 137 -2.89 -0.07 -0.05
CA ASN A 137 -3.80 0.44 -1.09
C ASN A 137 -3.04 0.92 -2.34
N LEU A 138 -1.72 0.72 -2.39
CA LEU A 138 -0.84 1.13 -3.49
C LEU A 138 -0.36 -0.12 -4.23
N LEU A 139 -0.84 -0.29 -5.46
CA LEU A 139 -0.62 -1.50 -6.24
C LEU A 139 0.49 -1.31 -7.29
N LEU A 140 1.02 -2.43 -7.79
CA LEU A 140 2.17 -2.45 -8.70
C LEU A 140 1.82 -3.25 -9.97
N ASP A 141 2.20 -2.73 -11.14
CA ASP A 141 2.00 -3.41 -12.43
C ASP A 141 3.12 -4.43 -12.73
N ASP A 142 3.10 -5.01 -13.93
CA ASP A 142 4.14 -5.91 -14.45
C ASP A 142 5.50 -5.22 -14.68
N ASN A 143 5.50 -3.89 -14.85
CA ASN A 143 6.67 -3.04 -15.08
C ASN A 143 7.19 -2.35 -13.80
N ASP A 144 6.66 -2.76 -12.64
CA ASP A 144 6.99 -2.26 -11.30
C ASP A 144 6.69 -0.76 -11.10
N ASN A 145 5.58 -0.28 -11.68
CA ASN A 145 5.03 1.06 -11.47
C ASN A 145 3.90 1.07 -10.45
N LEU A 146 3.93 2.08 -9.57
CA LEU A 146 2.94 2.28 -8.53
C LEU A 146 1.67 2.96 -9.05
N LYS A 147 0.51 2.34 -8.74
CA LYS A 147 -0.83 2.89 -8.98
C LYS A 147 -1.68 2.91 -7.71
N ILE A 148 -2.43 3.99 -7.49
CA ILE A 148 -3.33 4.15 -6.33
C ILE A 148 -4.63 3.36 -6.56
N SER A 149 -5.13 2.70 -5.52
CA SER A 149 -6.32 1.84 -5.55
C SER A 149 -7.22 2.03 -4.30
N ASP A 150 -8.40 1.40 -4.33
CA ASP A 150 -9.46 1.42 -3.31
C ASP A 150 -10.01 2.80 -2.94
N PHE A 151 -10.85 3.33 -3.82
CA PHE A 151 -11.57 4.60 -3.63
C PHE A 151 -12.74 4.51 -2.62
N GLY A 152 -12.87 3.43 -1.83
CA GLY A 152 -13.98 3.23 -0.90
C GLY A 152 -14.11 4.29 0.21
N LEU A 153 -13.04 5.00 0.55
CA LEU A 153 -13.04 6.16 1.46
C LEU A 153 -12.77 7.50 0.76
N ALA A 154 -12.56 7.52 -0.55
CA ALA A 154 -12.28 8.74 -1.30
C ALA A 154 -13.51 9.67 -1.38
N THR A 155 -13.29 10.97 -1.55
CA THR A 155 -14.40 11.93 -1.69
C THR A 155 -14.00 13.20 -2.43
N VAL A 156 -14.97 13.86 -3.07
CA VAL A 156 -14.78 15.18 -3.70
C VAL A 156 -14.71 16.25 -2.60
N PHE A 157 -13.61 16.99 -2.53
CA PHE A 157 -13.45 18.16 -1.67
C PHE A 157 -13.47 19.49 -2.44
N ARG A 158 -13.18 19.47 -3.75
CA ARG A 158 -13.16 20.67 -4.63
C ARG A 158 -14.05 20.44 -5.85
N HIS A 159 -15.04 21.31 -6.07
CA HIS A 159 -15.93 21.26 -7.24
C HIS A 159 -16.26 22.67 -7.74
N GLN A 160 -16.17 22.90 -9.06
CA GLN A 160 -16.36 24.22 -9.68
C GLN A 160 -15.56 25.37 -8.99
N GLY A 161 -14.34 25.08 -8.56
CA GLY A 161 -13.48 26.03 -7.84
C GLY A 161 -13.85 26.27 -6.37
N LYS A 162 -15.01 25.80 -5.89
CA LYS A 162 -15.37 25.81 -4.47
C LYS A 162 -14.74 24.62 -3.75
N GLU A 163 -14.09 24.89 -2.63
CA GLU A 163 -13.58 23.87 -1.71
C GLU A 163 -14.49 23.73 -0.49
N ARG A 164 -14.56 22.52 0.07
CA ARG A 164 -15.18 22.24 1.36
C ARG A 164 -14.16 21.57 2.27
N LEU A 165 -14.21 21.90 3.57
CA LEU A 165 -13.43 21.18 4.57
C LEU A 165 -14.00 19.77 4.80
N MET A 166 -13.17 18.91 5.36
CA MET A 166 -13.53 17.56 5.77
C MET A 166 -13.77 17.56 7.29
N ALA A 167 -14.87 16.98 7.75
CA ALA A 167 -15.16 16.82 9.19
C ALA A 167 -15.15 15.35 9.67
N LYS A 168 -15.06 14.37 8.74
CA LYS A 168 -15.11 12.94 9.08
C LYS A 168 -13.71 12.38 9.31
N CYS A 169 -13.40 12.07 10.57
CA CYS A 169 -12.30 11.18 10.91
C CYS A 169 -12.52 9.79 10.26
N CYS A 170 -11.58 9.37 9.43
CA CYS A 170 -11.54 8.08 8.73
C CYS A 170 -10.14 7.84 8.14
N GLY A 171 -9.88 6.60 7.72
CA GLY A 171 -8.56 6.13 7.31
C GLY A 171 -7.93 5.21 8.37
N THR A 172 -6.74 4.69 8.07
CA THR A 172 -6.02 3.74 8.91
C THR A 172 -5.07 4.49 9.89
N PRO A 173 -5.28 4.47 11.23
CA PRO A 173 -4.77 5.50 12.16
C PRO A 173 -3.29 5.92 12.08
N PRO A 174 -2.29 5.03 11.88
CA PRO A 174 -0.89 5.45 11.76
C PRO A 174 -0.63 6.42 10.59
N TYR A 175 -1.41 6.27 9.52
CA TYR A 175 -1.32 7.03 8.27
C TYR A 175 -2.19 8.30 8.27
N VAL A 176 -3.11 8.42 9.23
CA VAL A 176 -4.03 9.56 9.36
C VAL A 176 -3.28 10.78 9.91
N ALA A 177 -3.69 12.00 9.55
CA ALA A 177 -3.03 13.24 9.97
C ALA A 177 -3.56 13.79 11.31
N PRO A 178 -2.77 14.56 12.08
CA PRO A 178 -3.15 15.00 13.43
C PRO A 178 -4.47 15.77 13.47
N GLU A 179 -4.73 16.64 12.48
CA GLU A 179 -5.96 17.41 12.36
C GLU A 179 -7.21 16.55 12.11
N VAL A 180 -7.05 15.36 11.51
CA VAL A 180 -8.15 14.41 11.28
C VAL A 180 -8.53 13.71 12.59
N MET A 181 -7.55 13.46 13.46
CA MET A 181 -7.75 12.84 14.79
C MET A 181 -8.44 13.80 15.77
N LYS A 182 -8.26 15.12 15.60
CA LYS A 182 -8.87 16.17 16.43
C LYS A 182 -10.39 16.32 16.24
N LYS A 183 -10.99 15.70 15.22
CA LYS A 183 -12.44 15.72 14.90
C LYS A 183 -13.00 17.12 14.58
N GLU A 184 -12.11 18.05 14.23
CA GLU A 184 -12.43 19.40 13.73
C GLU A 184 -12.59 19.39 12.20
N GLU A 185 -12.90 20.53 11.60
CA GLU A 185 -12.88 20.68 10.14
C GLU A 185 -11.44 20.89 9.61
N PHE A 186 -11.02 20.06 8.66
CA PHE A 186 -9.65 20.06 8.13
C PHE A 186 -9.56 20.18 6.59
N PRO A 187 -8.49 20.79 6.05
CA PRO A 187 -8.23 20.82 4.61
C PRO A 187 -7.81 19.44 4.10
N ALA A 188 -8.31 19.05 2.93
CA ALA A 188 -8.16 17.69 2.42
C ALA A 188 -6.75 17.36 1.90
N GLU A 189 -6.14 18.25 1.11
CA GLU A 189 -4.85 17.98 0.45
C GLU A 189 -3.68 17.75 1.43
N PRO A 190 -3.52 18.54 2.52
CA PRO A 190 -2.47 18.30 3.50
C PRO A 190 -2.58 16.94 4.20
N ALA A 191 -3.79 16.39 4.36
CA ALA A 191 -4.01 15.12 5.04
C ALA A 191 -3.52 13.93 4.19
N ASP A 192 -3.85 13.89 2.88
CA ASP A 192 -3.29 12.88 1.97
C ASP A 192 -1.75 12.99 1.87
N VAL A 193 -1.21 14.23 1.87
CA VAL A 193 0.24 14.48 1.85
C VAL A 193 0.92 13.94 3.12
N TRP A 194 0.29 14.06 4.29
CA TRP A 194 0.78 13.45 5.53
C TRP A 194 0.87 11.93 5.40
N SER A 195 -0.20 11.28 4.92
CA SER A 195 -0.23 9.83 4.70
C SER A 195 0.89 9.37 3.76
N CYS A 196 1.20 10.13 2.70
CA CYS A 196 2.34 9.90 1.83
C CYS A 196 3.69 9.95 2.58
N GLY A 197 3.82 10.86 3.56
CA GLY A 197 4.97 10.91 4.47
C GLY A 197 5.12 9.65 5.31
N ILE A 198 4.03 9.12 5.87
CA ILE A 198 4.04 7.87 6.64
C ILE A 198 4.39 6.67 5.74
N ILE A 199 3.86 6.62 4.51
CA ILE A 199 4.25 5.62 3.49
C ILE A 199 5.76 5.70 3.22
N LEU A 200 6.34 6.89 3.09
CA LEU A 200 7.78 7.07 2.88
C LEU A 200 8.62 6.64 4.10
N VAL A 201 8.15 6.89 5.32
CA VAL A 201 8.77 6.36 6.55
C VAL A 201 8.76 4.83 6.54
N ALA A 202 7.62 4.21 6.23
CA ALA A 202 7.49 2.76 6.14
C ALA A 202 8.47 2.19 5.10
N MET A 203 8.50 2.75 3.89
CA MET A 203 9.43 2.34 2.82
C MET A 203 10.91 2.45 3.21
N LEU A 204 11.31 3.46 3.99
CA LEU A 204 12.72 3.69 4.32
C LEU A 204 13.18 3.06 5.64
N GLY A 205 12.27 2.79 6.60
CA GLY A 205 12.62 2.28 7.93
C GLY A 205 12.07 0.89 8.27
N GLY A 206 11.17 0.34 7.45
CA GLY A 206 10.53 -0.96 7.68
C GLY A 206 9.58 -1.01 8.87
N GLU A 207 9.15 0.14 9.38
CA GLU A 207 8.27 0.26 10.54
C GLU A 207 7.48 1.57 10.49
N LEU A 208 6.33 1.60 11.16
CA LEU A 208 5.53 2.82 11.31
C LEU A 208 6.07 3.70 12.45
N PRO A 209 5.95 5.04 12.36
CA PRO A 209 6.53 5.96 13.34
C PRO A 209 5.73 6.07 14.65
N TRP A 210 4.47 5.67 14.67
CA TRP A 210 3.54 5.71 15.80
C TRP A 210 2.31 4.84 15.49
N ASP A 211 1.47 4.59 16.50
CA ASP A 211 0.13 4.00 16.29
C ASP A 211 -0.87 5.04 15.77
N GLU A 212 -0.80 6.26 16.30
CA GLU A 212 -1.62 7.41 15.92
C GLU A 212 -0.91 8.71 16.32
N PRO A 213 -1.07 9.80 15.55
CA PRO A 213 -0.41 11.07 15.86
C PRO A 213 -1.22 11.92 16.86
N THR A 214 -1.43 11.38 18.06
CA THR A 214 -2.10 12.07 19.17
C THR A 214 -1.11 12.39 20.29
N TYR A 215 -1.45 13.34 21.17
CA TYR A 215 -0.55 13.71 22.28
C TYR A 215 -0.46 12.63 23.37
N GLU A 216 -1.32 11.61 23.39
CA GLU A 216 -1.16 10.41 24.23
C GLU A 216 -0.01 9.51 23.72
N CYS A 217 0.16 9.40 22.40
CA CYS A 217 1.21 8.59 21.79
C CYS A 217 2.60 9.15 22.12
N LYS A 218 3.44 8.30 22.74
CA LYS A 218 4.79 8.69 23.16
C LYS A 218 5.69 8.97 21.96
N GLU A 219 5.64 8.12 20.95
CA GLU A 219 6.46 8.19 19.75
C GLU A 219 6.13 9.44 18.91
N PHE A 220 4.87 9.88 18.94
CA PHE A 220 4.46 11.16 18.35
C PHE A 220 4.99 12.37 19.13
N ARG A 221 4.89 12.37 20.47
CA ARG A 221 5.56 13.40 21.31
C ARG A 221 7.06 13.43 21.06
N ASP A 222 7.71 12.27 20.98
CA ASP A 222 9.15 12.14 20.72
C ASP A 222 9.54 12.72 19.33
N TRP A 223 8.66 12.65 18.33
CA TRP A 223 8.83 13.34 17.03
C TRP A 223 8.70 14.86 17.13
N LEU A 224 7.71 15.38 17.86
CA LEU A 224 7.53 16.83 18.08
C LEU A 224 8.73 17.43 18.85
N ASP A 225 9.27 16.67 19.80
CA ASP A 225 10.53 16.95 20.52
C ASP A 225 11.79 16.83 19.63
N LYS A 226 11.65 16.40 18.37
CA LYS A 226 12.74 16.20 17.39
C LYS A 226 13.76 15.16 17.84
N LYS A 227 13.35 14.08 18.50
CA LYS A 227 14.23 12.98 18.95
C LYS A 227 14.60 12.04 17.80
N MET A 228 15.23 12.60 16.76
CA MET A 228 15.60 11.91 15.50
C MET A 228 16.60 10.75 15.68
N HIS A 229 17.14 10.55 16.89
CA HIS A 229 18.02 9.42 17.25
C HIS A 229 17.23 8.14 17.60
N LEU A 230 15.90 8.21 17.68
CA LEU A 230 15.02 7.07 17.90
C LEU A 230 14.62 6.39 16.58
N SER A 231 14.04 5.19 16.66
CA SER A 231 13.38 4.56 15.50
C SER A 231 12.06 5.26 15.18
N PRO A 232 11.60 5.28 13.91
CA PRO A 232 12.32 4.86 12.69
C PRO A 232 13.42 5.82 12.26
N TRP A 233 13.39 7.07 12.73
CA TRP A 233 14.17 8.22 12.22
C TRP A 233 15.67 7.94 12.04
N LYS A 234 16.29 7.26 13.02
CA LYS A 234 17.71 6.88 13.01
C LYS A 234 18.14 5.95 11.86
N LYS A 235 17.18 5.29 11.19
CA LYS A 235 17.42 4.40 10.04
C LYS A 235 17.40 5.15 8.70
N ILE A 236 16.86 6.37 8.69
CA ILE A 236 16.54 7.10 7.47
C ILE A 236 17.67 8.09 7.16
N ASP A 237 18.17 8.06 5.92
CA ASP A 237 19.22 8.98 5.47
C ASP A 237 18.87 10.46 5.74
N PRO A 238 19.85 11.33 6.09
CA PRO A 238 19.58 12.72 6.44
C PRO A 238 18.81 13.53 5.38
N LEU A 239 18.93 13.16 4.10
CA LEU A 239 18.30 13.86 3.00
C LEU A 239 16.79 13.57 2.85
N PRO A 240 16.31 12.31 2.73
CA PRO A 240 14.88 12.02 2.85
C PRO A 240 14.32 12.43 4.21
N LEU A 241 15.10 12.32 5.30
CA LEU A 241 14.66 12.75 6.62
C LEU A 241 14.41 14.27 6.70
N ALA A 242 15.20 15.08 5.99
CA ALA A 242 14.98 16.52 5.85
C ALA A 242 13.72 16.87 5.02
N LEU A 243 13.31 16.02 4.09
CA LEU A 243 12.02 16.14 3.40
C LEU A 243 10.86 15.70 4.31
N LEU A 244 10.99 14.55 4.98
CA LEU A 244 9.98 14.01 5.91
C LEU A 244 9.60 15.02 7.00
N ARG A 245 10.55 15.80 7.53
CA ARG A 245 10.26 16.89 8.47
C ARG A 245 9.31 17.97 7.95
N LYS A 246 9.25 18.18 6.62
CA LYS A 246 8.34 19.14 5.97
C LYS A 246 6.96 18.55 5.71
N ILE A 247 6.92 17.24 5.42
CA ILE A 247 5.69 16.47 5.19
C ILE A 247 4.97 16.18 6.51
N LEU A 248 5.70 15.74 7.53
CA LEU A 248 5.20 15.38 8.85
C LEU A 248 5.23 16.58 9.83
N THR A 249 4.98 17.78 9.31
CA THR A 249 4.72 18.98 10.11
C THR A 249 3.27 18.96 10.60
N GLU A 250 3.06 19.08 11.91
CA GLU A 250 1.74 18.91 12.55
C GLU A 250 0.68 19.87 11.97
N SER A 251 0.99 21.16 11.90
CA SER A 251 0.06 22.19 11.40
C SER A 251 -0.14 22.07 9.88
N PRO A 252 -1.36 21.78 9.38
CA PRO A 252 -1.59 21.54 7.95
C PRO A 252 -1.30 22.75 7.06
N THR A 253 -1.45 23.97 7.58
CA THR A 253 -1.12 25.23 6.86
C THR A 253 0.38 25.51 6.78
N LYS A 254 1.21 24.85 7.61
CA LYS A 254 2.68 24.93 7.59
C LYS A 254 3.32 23.72 6.89
N ARG A 255 2.52 22.68 6.60
CA ARG A 255 2.95 21.45 5.92
C ARG A 255 3.29 21.74 4.46
N CYS A 256 4.30 21.08 3.90
CA CYS A 256 4.70 21.34 2.52
C CYS A 256 3.64 20.83 1.52
N THR A 257 3.21 21.68 0.59
CA THR A 257 2.35 21.28 -0.53
C THR A 257 3.15 20.47 -1.56
N ILE A 258 2.48 19.67 -2.40
CA ILE A 258 3.11 18.89 -3.47
C ILE A 258 4.01 19.78 -4.35
N ALA A 259 3.53 20.97 -4.74
CA ALA A 259 4.28 21.94 -5.53
C ALA A 259 5.57 22.46 -4.86
N THR A 260 5.68 22.43 -3.53
CA THR A 260 6.93 22.74 -2.80
C THR A 260 7.80 21.51 -2.59
N LEU A 261 7.20 20.35 -2.31
CA LEU A 261 7.88 19.05 -2.21
C LEU A 261 8.60 18.69 -3.51
N ARG A 262 8.00 18.99 -4.67
CA ARG A 262 8.61 18.83 -6.00
C ARG A 262 9.86 19.68 -6.23
N LYS A 263 10.19 20.63 -5.34
CA LYS A 263 11.41 21.44 -5.38
C LYS A 263 12.49 20.93 -4.42
N ASP A 264 12.23 19.85 -3.68
CA ASP A 264 13.18 19.30 -2.71
C ASP A 264 14.36 18.58 -3.39
N ARG A 265 15.53 18.60 -2.73
CA ARG A 265 16.76 17.96 -3.23
C ARG A 265 16.64 16.44 -3.33
N TRP A 266 15.95 15.79 -2.39
CA TRP A 266 15.70 14.35 -2.44
C TRP A 266 14.75 14.00 -3.59
N TYR A 267 13.60 14.67 -3.66
CA TYR A 267 12.57 14.39 -4.66
C TYR A 267 13.11 14.52 -6.10
N ASN A 268 13.93 15.54 -6.37
CA ASN A 268 14.54 15.76 -7.69
C ASN A 268 15.69 14.80 -8.04
N GLY A 269 16.07 13.85 -7.17
CA GLY A 269 17.06 12.80 -7.49
C GLY A 269 18.49 13.29 -7.75
N LYS A 270 18.79 14.59 -7.64
CA LYS A 270 20.08 15.24 -8.01
C LYS A 270 21.29 14.82 -7.15
N THR A 271 21.10 13.89 -6.23
CA THR A 271 22.04 13.55 -5.15
C THR A 271 21.98 12.06 -4.80
N TRP A 272 21.80 11.17 -5.77
CA TRP A 272 22.21 9.77 -5.63
C TRP A 272 23.61 9.60 -6.25
N PRO A 273 24.71 9.92 -5.51
CA PRO A 273 26.03 9.59 -6.00
C PRO A 273 26.13 8.08 -6.16
N HIS A 274 26.78 7.62 -7.23
CA HIS A 274 27.14 6.21 -7.37
C HIS A 274 28.15 5.86 -6.29
N ARG A 275 27.69 5.41 -5.12
CA ARG A 275 28.53 4.76 -4.13
C ARG A 275 28.81 3.34 -4.64
N PRO A 276 30.02 3.02 -5.12
CA PRO A 276 30.33 1.63 -5.46
C PRO A 276 30.23 0.76 -4.20
N PRO A 277 29.96 -0.56 -4.32
CA PRO A 277 30.10 -1.47 -3.21
C PRO A 277 31.51 -1.36 -2.64
N SER A 278 31.65 -1.19 -1.33
CA SER A 278 32.94 -1.16 -0.65
C SER A 278 33.52 -2.58 -0.56
N SER A 279 34.06 -3.07 -1.67
CA SER A 279 34.86 -4.30 -1.70
C SER A 279 36.11 -4.12 -0.84
N SER A 280 36.15 -4.80 0.29
CA SER A 280 37.29 -4.80 1.21
C SER A 280 38.48 -5.59 0.64
N PRO A 281 39.68 -4.99 0.50
CA PRO A 281 40.93 -5.74 0.49
C PRO A 281 41.33 -6.06 1.93
N THR A 282 41.77 -7.30 2.17
CA THR A 282 42.40 -7.71 3.43
C THR A 282 43.90 -7.35 3.47
N SER A 283 44.52 -7.60 4.63
CA SER A 283 45.98 -7.69 4.87
C SER A 283 46.86 -6.43 4.73
N SER A 284 47.25 -5.91 5.91
CA SER A 284 48.64 -5.56 6.34
C SER A 284 49.54 -4.68 5.45
N GLY A 285 50.00 -3.55 6.00
CA GLY A 285 51.14 -2.79 5.46
C GLY A 285 51.41 -1.46 6.19
N SER A 286 52.07 -1.50 7.35
CA SER A 286 52.56 -0.28 8.02
C SER A 286 53.77 0.31 7.29
N PHE A 287 53.84 1.64 7.09
CA PHE A 287 55.05 2.47 7.33
C PHE A 287 54.78 3.98 7.12
N LYS A 288 55.72 4.84 7.56
CA LYS A 288 55.60 6.31 7.67
C LYS A 288 56.20 7.08 6.47
N ARG A 289 55.56 8.19 6.07
CA ARG A 289 56.10 9.52 5.61
C ARG A 289 55.08 10.24 4.70
N VAL A 290 55.09 11.56 4.46
CA VAL A 290 55.50 12.80 5.20
C VAL A 290 54.84 14.00 4.46
N CYS A 291 54.76 15.19 5.07
CA CYS A 291 54.04 16.34 4.48
C CYS A 291 54.85 17.17 3.45
N SER A 292 54.18 17.59 2.37
CA SER A 292 54.34 18.88 1.66
C SER A 292 53.19 19.01 0.62
N GLY A 293 52.76 20.19 0.17
CA GLY A 293 53.08 21.57 0.57
C GLY A 293 52.94 22.53 -0.62
N ASN A 294 51.99 23.47 -0.56
CA ASN A 294 51.61 24.44 -1.62
C ASN A 294 50.99 23.76 -2.88
N ASP A 295 50.20 24.39 -3.75
CA ASP A 295 50.19 25.78 -4.25
C ASP A 295 48.83 26.52 -4.25
N LEU A 296 48.86 27.77 -4.73
CA LEU A 296 47.80 28.80 -4.61
C LEU A 296 46.90 28.97 -5.86
N SER A 297 45.86 29.79 -5.69
CA SER A 297 44.81 30.19 -6.65
C SER A 297 45.30 31.33 -7.61
N PRO A 298 44.53 31.93 -8.58
CA PRO A 298 43.12 32.35 -8.47
C PRO A 298 42.18 32.45 -9.72
N THR A 299 40.86 32.48 -9.43
CA THR A 299 39.74 33.25 -10.06
C THR A 299 39.57 33.51 -11.58
N SER A 300 38.34 33.24 -12.06
CA SER A 300 37.52 34.14 -12.92
C SER A 300 36.01 33.74 -12.83
N SER A 301 35.07 34.39 -13.56
CA SER A 301 33.66 34.54 -13.06
C SER A 301 32.51 34.80 -14.09
N ILE A 302 31.24 34.88 -13.58
CA ILE A 302 30.03 35.61 -14.09
C ILE A 302 28.92 34.90 -14.96
N ARG A 303 27.65 34.93 -14.44
CA ARG A 303 26.26 34.87 -15.07
C ARG A 303 25.81 33.59 -15.85
N ARG A 304 24.58 33.03 -15.72
CA ARG A 304 23.13 33.45 -15.87
C ARG A 304 22.67 33.55 -17.35
N GLU A 305 21.46 33.16 -17.81
CA GLU A 305 20.20 32.68 -17.15
C GLU A 305 19.30 31.82 -18.11
N ASN A 306 18.08 31.38 -17.69
CA ASN A 306 17.13 30.49 -18.43
C ASN A 306 15.81 31.19 -18.83
N SER A 307 15.07 30.69 -19.85
CA SER A 307 13.58 30.73 -19.89
C SER A 307 12.93 29.77 -20.91
N ALA A 308 11.73 29.23 -20.61
CA ALA A 308 10.81 28.52 -21.54
C ALA A 308 9.40 28.30 -20.91
N THR A 309 8.30 28.63 -21.61
CA THR A 309 6.87 28.42 -21.20
C THR A 309 5.90 28.58 -22.40
N PHE A 310 4.55 28.41 -22.30
CA PHE A 310 3.71 27.22 -21.96
C PHE A 310 2.18 27.54 -22.02
N SER A 311 1.34 26.60 -22.51
CA SER A 311 -0.04 26.28 -22.00
C SER A 311 -1.31 27.17 -22.25
N SER A 312 -2.46 26.65 -21.77
CA SER A 312 -3.84 27.22 -21.55
C SER A 312 -4.88 27.08 -22.72
N SER A 313 -6.23 27.08 -22.55
CA SER A 313 -7.22 27.40 -21.47
C SER A 313 -8.53 26.52 -21.56
N GLN A 314 -9.29 26.14 -20.50
CA GLN A 314 -10.50 26.73 -19.80
C GLN A 314 -11.80 26.93 -20.64
N PRO A 315 -13.04 27.27 -20.13
CA PRO A 315 -13.66 27.42 -18.76
C PRO A 315 -14.90 26.46 -18.50
N ILE A 316 -15.68 26.30 -17.39
CA ILE A 316 -16.38 27.06 -16.28
C ILE A 316 -17.50 28.06 -16.72
N PRO A 317 -18.60 28.42 -15.96
CA PRO A 317 -19.06 28.15 -14.54
C PRO A 317 -20.62 27.99 -14.22
N HIS A 318 -21.01 27.86 -12.91
CA HIS A 318 -22.30 28.24 -12.19
C HIS A 318 -23.62 27.41 -12.34
N ALA A 319 -24.60 27.31 -11.39
CA ALA A 319 -24.80 27.51 -9.90
C ALA A 319 -26.24 26.95 -9.51
N VAL A 320 -26.92 26.99 -8.32
CA VAL A 320 -26.81 27.53 -6.92
C VAL A 320 -27.22 26.41 -5.86
N HIS A 321 -28.06 26.41 -4.78
CA HIS A 321 -28.85 27.33 -3.89
C HIS A 321 -29.11 26.72 -2.43
N ASP A 322 -30.26 27.01 -1.76
CA ASP A 322 -30.67 26.84 -0.32
C ASP A 322 -31.67 25.66 0.00
N MET A 323 -32.14 25.28 1.24
CA MET A 323 -32.00 25.74 2.66
C MET A 323 -32.35 24.63 3.73
N HIS A 324 -31.98 24.88 5.01
CA HIS A 324 -32.55 24.41 6.31
C HIS A 324 -32.38 22.96 6.88
N THR A 325 -32.53 22.87 8.21
CA THR A 325 -32.25 21.74 9.15
C THR A 325 -33.25 21.74 10.32
N PRO A 326 -33.49 20.65 11.09
CA PRO A 326 -32.73 20.45 12.35
C PRO A 326 -32.52 18.99 12.86
N GLU A 327 -31.37 18.79 13.55
CA GLU A 327 -31.08 18.02 14.79
C GLU A 327 -31.52 16.55 15.07
N THR A 328 -30.80 15.97 16.05
CA THR A 328 -30.92 14.62 16.68
C THR A 328 -30.52 13.41 15.83
N THR A 329 -29.79 12.39 16.33
CA THR A 329 -29.15 12.18 17.66
C THR A 329 -27.80 11.45 17.50
N LYS A 330 -26.91 11.56 18.50
CA LYS A 330 -25.61 10.87 18.51
C LYS A 330 -25.78 9.40 18.94
N GLU A 331 -25.64 8.44 18.01
CA GLU A 331 -25.17 7.06 18.29
C GLU A 331 -24.91 6.28 16.98
N SER A 332 -24.08 5.23 17.03
CA SER A 332 -23.65 4.34 15.91
C SER A 332 -22.38 4.70 15.10
N VAL A 333 -21.61 5.74 15.45
CA VAL A 333 -20.37 6.14 14.71
C VAL A 333 -19.16 5.27 15.09
N GLU A 334 -19.22 3.95 14.82
CA GLU A 334 -18.10 3.04 15.15
C GLU A 334 -18.03 1.75 14.33
N LYS A 335 -19.14 1.25 13.78
CA LYS A 335 -19.25 -0.19 13.42
C LYS A 335 -18.75 -0.63 12.03
N LEU A 336 -18.25 0.29 11.19
CA LEU A 336 -17.91 0.00 9.77
C LEU A 336 -16.66 0.76 9.27
N ILE A 337 -15.55 0.69 10.01
CA ILE A 337 -14.21 1.01 9.49
C ILE A 337 -13.46 -0.30 9.25
N LEU A 338 -13.51 -0.80 8.01
CA LEU A 338 -12.77 -1.99 7.57
C LEU A 338 -12.10 -1.70 6.23
N GLY A 339 -10.96 -0.99 6.27
CA GLY A 339 -9.98 -1.05 5.19
C GLY A 339 -9.22 -2.38 5.27
N VAL A 340 -9.17 -3.13 4.18
CA VAL A 340 -8.69 -4.52 4.16
C VAL A 340 -7.91 -4.78 2.87
N SER A 341 -6.63 -5.14 2.97
CA SER A 341 -5.70 -5.25 1.83
C SER A 341 -4.68 -6.37 2.03
N PHE A 342 -4.17 -7.00 0.96
CA PHE A 342 -3.41 -8.25 0.98
C PHE A 342 -2.44 -8.45 -0.21
N SER A 343 -1.25 -8.99 0.05
CA SER A 343 -0.02 -8.31 -0.39
C SER A 343 1.04 -9.22 -1.11
N GLN A 344 1.85 -8.71 -2.08
CA GLN A 344 2.80 -9.47 -2.95
C GLN A 344 4.26 -8.87 -3.12
N PRO A 345 5.36 -9.69 -3.15
CA PRO A 345 6.78 -9.28 -2.97
C PRO A 345 7.60 -8.77 -4.17
N VAL A 346 8.77 -8.19 -3.83
CA VAL A 346 10.05 -8.23 -4.59
C VAL A 346 11.02 -9.11 -3.77
N HIS A 347 12.04 -9.79 -4.28
CA HIS A 347 12.95 -9.63 -5.42
C HIS A 347 12.82 -10.90 -6.36
N ILE A 348 13.24 -10.89 -7.66
CA ILE A 348 13.04 -12.01 -8.65
C ILE A 348 13.53 -13.40 -8.18
N ASP A 349 14.85 -13.64 -8.18
CA ASP A 349 15.47 -14.90 -7.76
C ASP A 349 15.91 -14.88 -6.28
N SER A 350 16.69 -13.88 -5.88
CA SER A 350 16.11 -12.57 -5.59
C SER A 350 16.80 -11.39 -6.34
N LEU A 351 16.15 -10.89 -7.41
CA LEU A 351 16.56 -10.02 -8.54
C LEU A 351 17.77 -10.51 -9.34
N LEU A 352 17.46 -11.17 -10.47
CA LEU A 352 18.32 -11.38 -11.62
C LEU A 352 17.58 -10.90 -12.87
N LEU A 353 18.31 -10.23 -13.76
CA LEU A 353 17.86 -9.29 -14.78
C LEU A 353 16.66 -9.73 -15.64
N SER A 354 15.81 -8.77 -15.99
CA SER A 354 14.91 -8.83 -17.16
C SER A 354 15.66 -8.69 -18.48
N SER A 355 16.62 -9.57 -18.75
CA SER A 355 17.03 -9.87 -20.13
C SER A 355 15.89 -10.65 -20.78
N GLN A 356 15.35 -10.11 -21.88
CA GLN A 356 14.22 -10.59 -22.68
C GLN A 356 13.88 -12.08 -22.55
N ILE A 357 12.66 -12.37 -22.09
CA ILE A 357 11.85 -13.43 -22.70
C ILE A 357 10.58 -12.76 -23.21
N GLN A 358 10.53 -12.47 -24.51
CA GLN A 358 9.26 -12.27 -25.18
C GLN A 358 8.52 -13.61 -25.12
N SER A 359 7.44 -13.69 -24.35
CA SER A 359 6.57 -14.88 -24.40
C SER A 359 5.99 -15.00 -25.80
N THR A 360 6.29 -16.11 -26.48
CA THR A 360 5.78 -16.39 -27.81
C THR A 360 4.25 -16.29 -27.79
N PRO A 361 3.61 -15.54 -28.71
CA PRO A 361 2.15 -15.42 -28.74
C PRO A 361 1.49 -16.81 -28.85
N GLY A 362 0.89 -17.27 -27.76
CA GLY A 362 0.26 -18.60 -27.68
C GLY A 362 0.53 -19.40 -26.40
N SER A 363 1.55 -19.08 -25.59
CA SER A 363 1.82 -19.85 -24.36
C SER A 363 0.71 -19.67 -23.29
N SER A 364 -0.03 -20.73 -22.99
CA SER A 364 -1.15 -20.71 -22.03
C SER A 364 -0.68 -20.68 -20.57
N GLN A 365 -0.61 -19.48 -19.99
CA GLN A 365 -0.35 -19.33 -18.55
C GLN A 365 -1.46 -19.99 -17.72
N THR A 366 -1.08 -20.92 -16.86
CA THR A 366 -2.01 -21.65 -15.98
C THR A 366 -2.76 -20.72 -15.01
N PRO A 367 -3.92 -21.15 -14.48
CA PRO A 367 -4.59 -20.49 -13.35
C PRO A 367 -3.63 -20.09 -12.21
N MET A 368 -2.68 -20.96 -11.87
CA MET A 368 -1.69 -20.73 -10.82
C MET A 368 -0.63 -19.68 -11.19
N GLN A 369 -0.13 -19.65 -12.43
CA GLN A 369 0.80 -18.61 -12.91
C GLN A 369 0.14 -17.23 -13.00
N ARG A 370 -1.16 -17.18 -13.26
CA ARG A 370 -1.94 -15.93 -13.30
C ARG A 370 -2.24 -15.35 -11.92
N LEU A 371 -2.13 -16.12 -10.83
CA LEU A 371 -2.29 -15.62 -9.47
C LEU A 371 -1.00 -14.95 -8.98
N VAL A 372 -1.06 -13.68 -8.57
CA VAL A 372 0.10 -13.09 -7.90
C VAL A 372 0.45 -13.86 -6.60
N LYS A 373 1.75 -14.11 -6.42
CA LYS A 373 2.42 -14.82 -5.32
C LYS A 373 2.48 -13.95 -4.05
N ARG A 374 1.73 -14.22 -2.95
CA ARG A 374 1.73 -13.33 -1.76
C ARG A 374 2.95 -13.57 -0.88
N MET A 375 3.45 -12.56 -0.16
CA MET A 375 4.41 -12.85 0.92
C MET A 375 3.75 -13.66 2.02
N THR A 376 2.54 -13.28 2.40
CA THR A 376 1.71 -13.88 3.47
C THR A 376 1.16 -15.27 3.12
N ARG A 377 1.63 -15.88 2.03
CA ARG A 377 1.29 -17.25 1.61
C ARG A 377 2.40 -18.25 1.91
N VAL A 378 2.00 -19.47 2.23
CA VAL A 378 2.86 -20.67 2.21
C VAL A 378 2.13 -21.85 1.58
N PHE A 379 2.84 -22.67 0.82
CA PHE A 379 2.34 -23.92 0.26
C PHE A 379 2.87 -25.10 1.08
N THR A 380 2.06 -26.14 1.27
CA THR A 380 2.42 -27.38 1.96
C THR A 380 1.95 -28.59 1.16
N LYS A 381 2.63 -29.73 1.37
CA LYS A 381 2.27 -31.05 0.80
C LYS A 381 1.40 -31.88 1.74
N LEU A 382 1.20 -31.43 2.97
CA LEU A 382 0.33 -32.10 3.94
C LEU A 382 -1.14 -31.83 3.62
N SER A 383 -2.02 -32.72 4.10
CA SER A 383 -3.47 -32.50 4.08
C SER A 383 -3.87 -31.23 4.86
N PRO A 384 -5.10 -30.69 4.68
CA PRO A 384 -5.56 -29.52 5.44
C PRO A 384 -5.53 -29.74 6.95
N ASP A 385 -5.95 -30.92 7.42
CA ASP A 385 -6.04 -31.22 8.85
C ASP A 385 -4.66 -31.38 9.50
N GLU A 386 -3.72 -32.05 8.83
CA GLU A 386 -2.31 -32.08 9.26
C GLU A 386 -1.68 -30.69 9.24
N THR A 387 -2.02 -29.87 8.24
CA THR A 387 -1.55 -28.49 8.13
C THR A 387 -2.06 -27.63 9.29
N ILE A 388 -3.34 -27.75 9.65
CA ILE A 388 -3.92 -27.10 10.83
C ILE A 388 -3.21 -27.59 12.09
N LYS A 389 -3.09 -28.91 12.29
CA LYS A 389 -2.44 -29.53 13.46
C LYS A 389 -0.97 -29.10 13.64
N LYS A 390 -0.24 -28.88 12.54
CA LYS A 390 1.13 -28.35 12.57
C LYS A 390 1.18 -26.84 12.80
N LEU A 391 0.22 -26.09 12.24
CA LEU A 391 0.07 -24.65 12.47
C LEU A 391 -0.25 -24.35 13.94
N THR A 392 -1.26 -25.00 14.52
CA THR A 392 -1.69 -24.75 15.91
C THR A 392 -0.61 -25.07 16.93
N ALA A 393 0.09 -26.21 16.77
CA ALA A 393 1.23 -26.56 17.62
C ALA A 393 2.40 -25.55 17.52
N VAL A 394 2.59 -24.88 16.38
CA VAL A 394 3.55 -23.77 16.23
C VAL A 394 3.04 -22.51 16.93
N LEU A 395 1.75 -22.20 16.84
CA LEU A 395 1.13 -21.04 17.49
C LEU A 395 1.18 -21.15 19.03
N GLU A 396 0.85 -22.32 19.57
CA GLU A 396 0.97 -22.65 20.99
C GLU A 396 2.41 -22.47 21.49
N LYS A 397 3.38 -23.03 20.76
CA LYS A 397 4.81 -22.88 21.08
C LYS A 397 5.33 -21.44 20.92
N MET A 398 4.58 -20.57 20.26
CA MET A 398 4.84 -19.12 20.15
C MET A 398 4.02 -18.29 21.14
N GLY A 399 3.19 -18.91 21.99
CA GLY A 399 2.34 -18.24 22.97
C GLY A 399 1.15 -17.48 22.36
N TYR A 400 0.72 -17.84 21.15
CA TYR A 400 -0.39 -17.17 20.46
C TYR A 400 -1.70 -17.90 20.74
N SER A 401 -2.74 -17.15 21.11
CA SER A 401 -4.10 -17.68 21.21
C SER A 401 -4.66 -17.92 19.81
N TRP A 402 -5.40 -19.00 19.59
CA TRP A 402 -5.99 -19.32 18.30
C TRP A 402 -7.37 -19.97 18.46
N LYS A 403 -8.20 -19.90 17.42
CA LYS A 403 -9.47 -20.63 17.32
C LYS A 403 -9.73 -21.10 15.88
N THR A 404 -10.09 -22.36 15.71
CA THR A 404 -10.67 -22.85 14.46
C THR A 404 -12.07 -22.22 14.32
N THR A 405 -12.30 -21.47 13.24
CA THR A 405 -13.55 -20.73 13.00
C THR A 405 -14.43 -21.45 11.99
N THR A 406 -13.81 -22.08 11.00
CA THR A 406 -14.40 -23.13 10.14
C THR A 406 -13.33 -24.20 9.92
N ALA A 407 -13.67 -25.37 9.37
CA ALA A 407 -12.73 -26.47 9.13
C ALA A 407 -11.51 -26.10 8.25
N ARG A 408 -11.51 -24.93 7.59
CA ARG A 408 -10.41 -24.42 6.76
C ARG A 408 -9.96 -23.00 7.14
N GLN A 409 -10.30 -22.53 8.34
CA GLN A 409 -9.97 -21.17 8.81
C GLN A 409 -9.54 -21.16 10.28
N VAL A 410 -8.28 -20.80 10.54
CA VAL A 410 -7.77 -20.57 11.90
C VAL A 410 -7.66 -19.06 12.13
N THR A 411 -8.41 -18.53 13.10
CA THR A 411 -8.21 -17.16 13.61
C THR A 411 -7.10 -17.17 14.65
N ILE A 412 -6.15 -16.24 14.54
CA ILE A 412 -4.94 -16.15 15.35
C ILE A 412 -4.94 -14.79 16.05
N THR A 413 -4.71 -14.78 17.36
CA THR A 413 -4.70 -13.59 18.21
C THR A 413 -3.37 -13.52 18.95
N SER A 414 -2.74 -12.35 18.92
CA SER A 414 -1.46 -12.05 19.53
C SER A 414 -1.43 -10.57 19.97
N LEU A 415 -0.30 -10.13 20.52
CA LEU A 415 -0.01 -8.72 20.76
C LEU A 415 1.17 -8.29 19.89
N ASP A 416 1.17 -7.05 19.42
CA ASP A 416 2.33 -6.46 18.75
C ASP A 416 3.42 -6.01 19.76
N ARG A 417 4.54 -5.48 19.26
CA ARG A 417 5.64 -4.97 20.11
C ARG A 417 5.27 -3.79 21.02
N ARG A 418 4.18 -3.06 20.73
CA ARG A 418 3.60 -1.97 21.55
C ARG A 418 2.53 -2.48 22.53
N LYS A 419 2.23 -3.78 22.52
CA LYS A 419 1.15 -4.48 23.26
C LYS A 419 -0.27 -4.23 22.72
N ASN A 420 -0.39 -3.73 21.49
CA ASN A 420 -1.68 -3.56 20.82
C ASN A 420 -2.25 -4.91 20.33
N PRO A 421 -3.58 -5.13 20.35
CA PRO A 421 -4.18 -6.38 19.86
C PRO A 421 -3.97 -6.60 18.37
N LEU A 422 -3.30 -7.72 18.03
CA LEU A 422 -2.99 -8.13 16.66
C LEU A 422 -3.77 -9.41 16.33
N ILE A 423 -4.68 -9.34 15.35
CA ILE A 423 -5.55 -10.45 14.95
C ILE A 423 -5.41 -10.68 13.45
N PHE A 424 -5.20 -11.93 13.05
CA PHE A 424 -5.11 -12.35 11.65
C PHE A 424 -5.66 -13.76 11.44
N LYS A 425 -6.13 -14.06 10.24
CA LYS A 425 -6.70 -15.37 9.87
C LYS A 425 -5.76 -16.10 8.92
N ALA A 426 -5.62 -17.40 9.11
CA ALA A 426 -5.02 -18.33 8.14
C ALA A 426 -6.16 -19.09 7.44
N HIS A 427 -6.32 -18.85 6.14
CA HIS A 427 -7.30 -19.54 5.29
C HIS A 427 -6.59 -20.67 4.52
N LEU A 428 -7.16 -21.89 4.54
CA LEU A 428 -6.62 -23.04 3.82
C LEU A 428 -7.41 -23.28 2.53
N HIS A 429 -6.69 -23.34 1.42
CA HIS A 429 -7.22 -23.63 0.09
C HIS A 429 -6.52 -24.87 -0.47
N GLU A 430 -7.29 -25.92 -0.75
CA GLU A 430 -6.80 -27.05 -1.54
C GLU A 430 -6.57 -26.59 -2.99
N MET A 431 -5.46 -27.04 -3.58
CA MET A 431 -5.01 -26.71 -4.93
C MET A 431 -4.28 -27.93 -5.50
N ASP A 432 -5.03 -28.82 -6.14
CA ASP A 432 -4.56 -30.07 -6.73
C ASP A 432 -3.67 -30.87 -5.74
N ASP A 433 -2.37 -31.01 -5.99
CA ASP A 433 -1.43 -31.77 -5.13
C ASP A 433 -0.93 -31.00 -3.87
N LYS A 434 -1.52 -29.85 -3.52
CA LYS A 434 -1.01 -28.95 -2.48
C LYS A 434 -2.12 -28.29 -1.68
N VAL A 435 -1.79 -27.86 -0.46
CA VAL A 435 -2.60 -26.88 0.28
C VAL A 435 -1.87 -25.54 0.33
N LEU A 436 -2.59 -24.48 -0.01
CA LEU A 436 -2.19 -23.09 0.13
C LEU A 436 -2.76 -22.53 1.44
N VAL A 437 -1.88 -22.01 2.30
CA VAL A 437 -2.27 -21.25 3.49
C VAL A 437 -2.10 -19.75 3.21
N ASP A 438 -3.21 -19.01 3.13
CA ASP A 438 -3.28 -17.56 2.88
C ASP A 438 -3.49 -16.83 4.21
N PHE A 439 -2.44 -16.20 4.75
CA PHE A 439 -2.54 -15.40 5.97
C PHE A 439 -3.03 -13.98 5.64
N ARG A 440 -3.98 -13.50 6.45
CA ARG A 440 -4.72 -12.25 6.23
C ARG A 440 -4.87 -11.47 7.53
N LEU A 441 -4.40 -10.21 7.56
CA LEU A 441 -4.68 -9.28 8.66
C LEU A 441 -6.20 -9.12 8.87
N SER A 442 -6.62 -9.04 10.14
CA SER A 442 -8.00 -8.73 10.54
C SER A 442 -8.09 -7.52 11.46
N LYS A 443 -7.07 -7.30 12.32
CA LYS A 443 -6.92 -6.11 13.17
C LYS A 443 -5.46 -5.92 13.59
N GLY A 444 -4.99 -4.67 13.64
CA GLY A 444 -3.65 -4.30 14.10
C GLY A 444 -2.78 -3.69 12.98
N ASP A 445 -1.51 -3.44 13.28
CA ASP A 445 -0.52 -2.94 12.32
C ASP A 445 -0.13 -4.04 11.32
N GLY A 446 -0.19 -3.74 10.02
CA GLY A 446 0.21 -4.65 8.96
C GLY A 446 1.67 -5.08 9.07
N ILE A 447 2.61 -4.19 9.35
CA ILE A 447 4.04 -4.51 9.46
C ILE A 447 4.30 -5.46 10.63
N GLU A 448 3.59 -5.29 11.75
CA GLU A 448 3.63 -6.22 12.88
C GLU A 448 3.09 -7.60 12.49
N PHE A 449 1.98 -7.64 11.74
CA PHE A 449 1.45 -8.87 11.15
C PHE A 449 2.45 -9.53 10.18
N LYS A 450 3.13 -8.78 9.30
CA LYS A 450 4.18 -9.30 8.40
C LYS A 450 5.33 -9.89 9.21
N ARG A 451 5.77 -9.21 10.28
CA ARG A 451 6.80 -9.70 11.21
C ARG A 451 6.37 -10.97 11.95
N HIS A 452 5.10 -11.08 12.36
CA HIS A 452 4.55 -12.28 13.02
C HIS A 452 4.39 -13.45 12.05
N PHE A 453 3.91 -13.18 10.83
CA PHE A 453 3.85 -14.14 9.74
C PHE A 453 5.23 -14.71 9.39
N LEU A 454 6.26 -13.86 9.26
CA LEU A 454 7.63 -14.32 8.95
C LEU A 454 8.19 -15.25 10.05
N LYS A 455 7.91 -14.97 11.34
CA LYS A 455 8.23 -15.86 12.46
C LYS A 455 7.52 -17.22 12.33
N ILE A 456 6.21 -17.22 12.05
CA ILE A 456 5.41 -18.45 11.86
C ILE A 456 5.94 -19.26 10.68
N LYS A 457 6.14 -18.62 9.51
CA LYS A 457 6.71 -19.22 8.30
C LYS A 457 8.08 -19.86 8.55
N GLY A 458 8.95 -19.20 9.32
CA GLY A 458 10.24 -19.75 9.72
C GLY A 458 10.13 -21.02 10.57
N LYS A 459 9.11 -21.15 11.43
CA LYS A 459 8.85 -22.40 12.19
C LYS A 459 8.19 -23.49 11.34
N LEU A 460 7.33 -23.13 10.40
CA LEU A 460 6.68 -24.06 9.46
C LEU A 460 7.57 -24.51 8.29
N ALA A 461 8.78 -23.96 8.16
CA ALA A 461 9.71 -24.21 7.04
C ALA A 461 9.93 -25.70 6.68
N HIS A 462 9.77 -26.60 7.66
CA HIS A 462 9.91 -28.04 7.52
C HIS A 462 8.71 -28.76 6.88
N ILE A 463 7.51 -28.16 6.87
CA ILE A 463 6.33 -28.68 6.15
C ILE A 463 6.04 -27.90 4.86
N THR A 464 6.52 -26.65 4.78
CA THR A 464 6.28 -25.82 3.60
C THR A 464 7.15 -26.27 2.44
N THR A 465 6.54 -26.40 1.26
CA THR A 465 7.33 -26.56 0.03
C THR A 465 8.00 -25.24 -0.33
N LYS A 466 9.31 -25.30 -0.61
CA LYS A 466 9.88 -24.38 -1.61
C LYS A 466 9.12 -24.67 -2.90
N VAL A 467 8.47 -23.65 -3.46
CA VAL A 467 7.72 -23.80 -4.72
C VAL A 467 8.71 -24.29 -5.79
N PRO A 468 8.50 -25.46 -6.41
CA PRO A 468 9.36 -25.92 -7.49
C PRO A 468 9.34 -24.91 -8.63
N LEU A 469 10.48 -24.72 -9.30
CA LEU A 469 10.50 -24.05 -10.60
C LEU A 469 9.61 -24.85 -11.54
N LEU A 470 8.51 -24.27 -11.99
CA LEU A 470 7.80 -24.77 -13.16
C LEU A 470 8.65 -24.42 -14.39
N SER A 471 9.58 -25.32 -14.69
CA SER A 471 10.15 -25.48 -16.02
C SER A 471 9.01 -25.48 -17.05
N PRO A 472 9.09 -24.70 -18.14
CA PRO A 472 8.13 -24.77 -19.24
C PRO A 472 8.39 -25.97 -20.18
N PHE A 473 9.17 -26.97 -19.72
CA PHE A 473 9.47 -28.20 -20.43
C PHE A 473 9.02 -29.40 -19.58
N VAL A 474 7.86 -29.98 -19.90
CA VAL A 474 7.71 -31.02 -20.94
C VAL A 474 6.54 -30.63 -21.84
#